data_AF-A0A645G4S2-F1
#
_entry.id   AF-A0A645G4S2-F1
#
_cell.length_a   1.000
_cell.length_b   1.000
_cell.length_c   1.000
_cell.angle_alpha   90.00
_cell.angle_beta   90.00
_cell.angle_gamma   90.00
#
_symmetry.space_group_name_H-M   'P 1'
#
loop_
_entity.id
_entity.type
_entity.pdbx_description
1 polymer ?
#
loop_
_entity_poly.entity_id
_entity_poly.type
_entity_poly.pdbx_seq_one_letter_code
_entity_poly.pdbx_strand_id
1 'polypeptide(L)'
;MQVRVPTEKLGVFLTLINNRKVFLNSRVILAEDVTSNIKLAELEAKRISKTGENIEKLKTDKDKVKLSDENMGEGNQQKVASFEMTDQLKYSTVDIYIKEPKISIAAIPVTNSKNMDNKYKFNFFYDLKNAFVEGFYLIQKLTVGLVSNWPLILIGGVVFWIFRKRKSLVKLAK
;
A
#
# COMPACT_ATOMS: atom_id res chain seq x y z
N MET A 1 7.18 -5.47 -20.82
CA MET A 1 8.28 -4.53 -21.14
C MET A 1 9.59 -5.26 -20.97
N GLN A 2 10.55 -5.07 -21.85
CA GLN A 2 11.87 -5.68 -21.74
C GLN A 2 12.93 -4.59 -21.60
N VAL A 3 13.90 -4.78 -20.70
CA VAL A 3 15.02 -3.85 -20.52
C VAL A 3 16.34 -4.61 -20.45
N ARG A 4 17.41 -3.98 -20.94
CA ARG A 4 18.79 -4.47 -20.83
C ARG A 4 19.48 -3.70 -19.71
N VAL A 5 20.01 -4.42 -18.73
CA VAL A 5 20.62 -3.84 -17.53
C VAL A 5 22.05 -4.35 -17.41
N PRO A 6 23.05 -3.49 -17.16
CA PRO A 6 24.41 -3.97 -16.89
C PRO A 6 24.40 -5.02 -15.79
N THR A 7 25.07 -6.16 -16.02
CA THR A 7 25.04 -7.31 -15.10
C THR A 7 25.47 -6.92 -13.69
N GLU A 8 26.47 -6.04 -13.56
CA GLU A 8 26.93 -5.49 -12.28
C GLU A 8 25.84 -4.70 -11.51
N LYS A 9 24.91 -4.08 -12.22
CA LYS A 9 23.83 -3.26 -11.65
C LYS A 9 22.50 -4.02 -11.56
N LEU A 10 22.44 -5.28 -11.99
CA LEU A 10 21.22 -6.08 -12.00
C LEU A 10 20.62 -6.19 -10.59
N GLY A 11 21.44 -6.50 -9.58
CA GLY A 11 20.96 -6.62 -8.19
C GLY A 11 20.32 -5.33 -7.66
N VAL A 12 20.94 -4.18 -7.95
CA VAL A 12 20.41 -2.86 -7.58
C VAL A 12 19.10 -2.59 -8.30
N PHE A 13 19.05 -2.84 -9.61
CA PHE A 13 17.86 -2.65 -10.43
C PHE A 13 16.68 -3.50 -9.96
N LEU A 14 16.91 -4.80 -9.71
CA LEU A 14 15.89 -5.72 -9.21
C LEU A 14 15.39 -5.32 -7.82
N THR A 15 16.26 -4.78 -6.96
CA THR A 15 15.88 -4.25 -5.64
C THR A 15 15.02 -2.99 -5.77
N LEU A 16 15.36 -2.09 -6.70
CA LEU A 16 14.58 -0.87 -6.96
C LEU A 16 13.17 -1.20 -7.45
N ILE A 17 13.04 -2.11 -8.41
CA ILE A 17 11.73 -2.61 -8.86
C ILE A 17 10.96 -3.24 -7.70
N ASN A 18 11.66 -4.02 -6.87
CA ASN A 18 11.05 -4.70 -5.73
C ASN A 18 10.45 -3.74 -4.70
N ASN A 19 11.03 -2.56 -4.52
CA ASN A 19 10.58 -1.56 -3.54
C ASN A 19 9.48 -0.63 -4.09
N ARG A 20 9.28 -0.58 -5.41
CA ARG A 20 8.27 0.29 -6.06
C ARG A 20 6.98 -0.44 -6.43
N LYS A 21 6.97 -1.77 -6.35
CA LYS A 21 5.77 -2.56 -6.60
C LYS A 21 4.78 -2.45 -5.45
N VAL A 22 3.48 -2.45 -5.76
CA VAL A 22 2.44 -2.67 -4.75
C VAL A 22 2.41 -4.16 -4.37
N PHE A 23 2.61 -5.07 -5.34
CA PHE A 23 2.75 -6.53 -5.14
C PHE A 23 3.72 -7.13 -6.18
N LEU A 24 4.60 -8.07 -5.78
CA LEU A 24 5.26 -9.01 -6.71
C LEU A 24 4.56 -10.34 -6.54
N ASN A 25 3.99 -10.87 -7.62
CA ASN A 25 3.39 -12.20 -7.54
C ASN A 25 4.42 -13.30 -7.84
N SER A 26 5.28 -13.07 -8.83
CA SER A 26 6.30 -14.04 -9.25
C SER A 26 7.59 -13.37 -9.72
N ARG A 27 8.70 -14.09 -9.57
CA ARG A 27 10.00 -13.78 -10.16
C ARG A 27 10.60 -15.07 -10.67
N VAL A 28 10.97 -15.11 -11.96
CA VAL A 28 11.73 -16.20 -12.55
C VAL A 28 13.09 -15.65 -12.90
N ILE A 29 14.16 -16.24 -12.36
CA ILE A 29 15.54 -15.88 -12.67
C ILE A 29 16.13 -17.07 -13.41
N LEU A 30 16.57 -16.85 -14.64
CA LEU A 30 17.33 -17.82 -15.42
C LEU A 30 18.79 -17.40 -15.38
N ALA A 31 19.68 -18.33 -15.03
CA ALA A 31 21.12 -18.14 -15.03
C ALA A 31 21.74 -19.31 -15.80
N GLU A 32 22.46 -18.98 -16.87
CA GLU A 32 23.14 -19.95 -17.72
C GLU A 32 24.65 -19.80 -17.55
N ASP A 33 25.36 -20.92 -17.38
CA ASP A 33 26.82 -20.93 -17.42
C ASP A 33 27.28 -21.02 -18.87
N VAL A 34 27.97 -19.98 -19.33
CA VAL A 34 28.49 -19.86 -20.70
C VAL A 34 30.01 -20.02 -20.76
N THR A 35 30.67 -20.42 -19.67
CA THR A 35 32.14 -20.53 -19.59
C THR A 35 32.71 -21.43 -20.69
N SER A 36 32.10 -22.60 -20.90
CA SER A 36 32.50 -23.54 -21.94
C SER A 36 32.31 -22.97 -23.34
N ASN A 37 31.23 -22.22 -23.56
CA ASN A 37 30.94 -21.59 -24.86
C ASN A 37 31.95 -20.49 -25.18
N ILE A 38 32.35 -19.70 -24.18
CA ILE A 38 33.44 -18.72 -24.30
C ILE A 38 34.73 -19.41 -24.71
N LYS A 39 35.07 -20.52 -24.05
CA LYS A 39 36.31 -21.21 -24.36
C LYS A 39 36.28 -21.81 -25.76
N LEU A 40 35.15 -22.40 -26.17
CA LEU A 40 34.95 -22.94 -27.50
C LEU A 40 35.09 -21.84 -28.56
N ALA A 41 34.49 -20.67 -28.35
CA ALA A 41 34.60 -19.54 -29.26
C ALA A 41 36.05 -19.04 -29.43
N GLU A 42 36.84 -19.05 -28.35
CA GLU A 42 38.28 -18.73 -28.41
C GLU A 42 39.07 -19.76 -29.23
N LEU A 43 38.75 -21.05 -29.08
CA LEU A 43 39.39 -22.13 -29.84
C LEU A 43 39.02 -22.08 -31.33
N GLU A 44 37.77 -21.81 -31.66
CA GLU A 44 37.32 -21.62 -33.05
C GLU A 44 37.97 -20.41 -33.71
N ALA A 45 38.10 -19.29 -33.00
CA ALA A 45 38.83 -18.12 -33.52
C ALA A 45 40.29 -18.46 -33.84
N LYS A 46 40.96 -19.24 -32.99
CA LYS A 46 42.33 -19.73 -33.26
C LYS A 46 42.36 -20.69 -34.45
N ARG A 47 41.36 -21.57 -34.58
CA ARG A 47 41.25 -22.49 -35.71
C ARG A 47 41.14 -21.73 -37.02
N ILE A 48 40.22 -20.75 -37.12
CA ILE A 48 40.00 -19.93 -38.32
C ILE A 48 41.27 -19.13 -38.69
N SER A 49 41.96 -18.56 -37.70
CA SER A 49 43.24 -17.86 -37.94
C SER A 49 44.28 -18.80 -38.55
N LYS A 50 44.46 -20.00 -37.97
CA LYS A 50 45.42 -20.98 -38.45
C LYS A 50 45.03 -21.55 -39.82
N THR A 51 43.74 -21.73 -40.08
CA THR A 51 43.23 -22.11 -41.40
C THR A 51 43.57 -21.04 -42.44
N GLY A 52 43.39 -19.75 -42.10
CA GLY A 52 43.83 -18.63 -42.95
C GLY A 52 45.32 -18.68 -43.29
N GLU A 53 46.19 -18.83 -42.28
CA GLU A 53 47.64 -18.98 -42.49
C GLU A 53 48.01 -20.19 -43.37
N ASN A 54 47.27 -21.29 -43.26
CA ASN A 54 47.48 -22.46 -44.09
C ASN A 54 47.03 -22.23 -45.53
N ILE A 55 45.89 -21.56 -45.74
CA ILE A 55 45.39 -21.17 -47.08
C ILE A 55 46.37 -20.21 -47.76
N GLU A 56 46.95 -19.26 -47.02
CA GLU A 56 47.93 -18.31 -47.56
C GLU A 56 49.15 -19.00 -48.19
N LYS A 57 49.58 -20.14 -47.62
CA LYS A 57 50.71 -20.96 -48.10
C LYS A 57 50.37 -21.78 -49.35
N LEU A 58 49.11 -21.92 -49.72
CA LEU A 58 48.70 -22.63 -50.93
C LEU A 58 49.07 -21.83 -52.19
N LYS A 59 49.25 -22.53 -53.32
CA LYS A 59 49.47 -21.88 -54.61
C LYS A 59 48.24 -21.08 -55.01
N THR A 60 48.45 -19.96 -55.70
CA THR A 60 47.36 -19.10 -56.17
C THR A 60 46.62 -19.76 -57.33
N ASP A 61 45.40 -20.21 -57.05
CA ASP A 61 44.45 -20.73 -58.02
C ASP A 61 43.01 -20.28 -57.66
N LYS A 62 42.02 -20.71 -58.46
CA LYS A 62 40.61 -20.39 -58.19
C LYS A 62 40.11 -20.97 -56.87
N ASP A 63 40.63 -22.13 -56.46
CA ASP A 63 40.21 -22.83 -55.25
C ASP A 63 40.71 -22.10 -54.01
N LYS A 64 41.91 -21.53 -54.04
CA LYS A 64 42.46 -20.67 -52.97
C LYS A 64 41.59 -19.44 -52.74
N VAL A 65 41.13 -18.78 -53.80
CA VAL A 65 40.26 -17.59 -53.68
C VAL A 65 38.94 -17.98 -52.99
N LYS A 66 38.35 -19.11 -53.40
CA LYS A 66 37.13 -19.63 -52.80
C LYS A 66 37.31 -19.99 -51.32
N LEU A 67 38.36 -20.75 -50.98
CA LEU A 67 38.68 -21.12 -49.60
C LEU A 67 38.98 -19.91 -48.73
N SER A 68 39.65 -18.89 -49.28
CA SER A 68 39.93 -17.64 -48.57
C SER A 68 38.65 -16.85 -48.26
N ASP A 69 37.73 -16.76 -49.23
CA ASP A 69 36.44 -16.09 -49.05
C ASP A 69 35.57 -16.82 -48.02
N GLU A 70 35.51 -18.15 -48.10
CA GLU A 70 34.82 -19.00 -47.11
C GLU A 70 35.40 -18.81 -45.70
N ASN A 71 36.73 -18.85 -45.54
CA ASN A 71 37.39 -18.64 -44.24
C ASN A 71 37.17 -17.21 -43.70
N MET A 72 37.12 -16.20 -44.57
CA MET A 72 36.74 -14.84 -44.17
C MET A 72 35.28 -14.76 -43.73
N GLY A 73 34.38 -15.46 -44.41
CA GLY A 73 32.98 -15.60 -44.04
C GLY A 73 32.80 -16.22 -42.66
N GLU A 74 33.43 -17.36 -42.42
CA GLU A 74 33.46 -18.03 -41.11
C GLU A 74 34.04 -17.11 -40.02
N GLY A 75 35.15 -16.41 -40.33
CA GLY A 75 35.77 -15.46 -39.40
C GLY A 75 34.87 -14.30 -39.03
N ASN A 76 34.09 -13.78 -39.97
CA ASN A 76 33.12 -12.71 -39.71
C ASN A 76 31.97 -13.20 -38.83
N GLN A 77 31.43 -14.38 -39.12
CA GLN A 77 30.39 -15.00 -38.29
C GLN A 77 30.88 -15.24 -36.86
N GLN A 78 32.11 -15.75 -36.71
CA GLN A 78 32.70 -15.99 -35.39
C GLN A 78 32.91 -14.70 -34.59
N LYS A 79 33.28 -13.59 -35.25
CA LYS A 79 33.38 -12.27 -34.62
C LYS A 79 32.01 -11.80 -34.13
N VAL A 80 30.97 -11.90 -34.96
CA VAL A 80 29.59 -11.52 -34.57
C VAL A 80 29.14 -12.33 -33.35
N ALA A 81 29.29 -13.66 -33.38
CA ALA A 81 28.95 -14.52 -32.25
C ALA A 81 29.72 -14.14 -30.97
N SER A 82 31.01 -13.79 -31.10
CA SER A 82 31.83 -13.33 -29.97
C SER A 82 31.36 -11.98 -29.41
N PHE A 83 30.93 -11.05 -30.27
CA PHE A 83 30.34 -9.78 -29.86
C PHE A 83 29.03 -9.99 -29.11
N GLU A 84 28.13 -10.82 -29.64
CA GLU A 84 26.85 -11.14 -29.01
C GLU A 84 27.05 -11.78 -27.63
N MET A 85 27.98 -12.74 -27.51
CA MET A 85 28.28 -13.36 -26.22
C MET A 85 28.87 -12.36 -25.22
N THR A 86 29.74 -11.46 -25.68
CA THR A 86 30.26 -10.37 -24.84
C THR A 86 29.15 -9.44 -24.35
N ASP A 87 28.19 -9.12 -25.22
CA ASP A 87 27.04 -8.29 -24.86
C ASP A 87 26.12 -8.98 -23.86
N GLN A 88 25.86 -10.28 -24.04
CA GLN A 88 25.09 -11.10 -23.10
C GLN A 88 25.77 -11.23 -21.73
N LEU A 89 27.10 -11.25 -21.67
CA LEU A 89 27.84 -11.22 -20.39
C LEU A 89 27.75 -9.85 -19.71
N LYS A 90 27.87 -8.77 -20.48
CA LYS A 90 27.84 -7.39 -19.96
C LYS A 90 26.45 -6.95 -19.52
N TYR A 91 25.41 -7.43 -20.21
CA TYR A 91 24.03 -7.00 -19.97
C TYR A 91 23.10 -8.17 -19.78
N SER A 92 22.35 -8.10 -18.69
CA SER A 92 21.25 -8.99 -18.38
C SER A 92 19.96 -8.47 -19.01
N THR A 93 19.17 -9.38 -19.61
CA THR A 93 17.81 -9.07 -20.07
C THR A 93 16.82 -9.27 -18.93
N VAL A 94 15.96 -8.29 -18.70
CA VAL A 94 14.90 -8.38 -17.69
C VAL A 94 13.55 -8.13 -18.36
N ASP A 95 12.70 -9.15 -18.31
CA ASP A 95 11.31 -9.06 -18.75
C ASP A 95 10.40 -8.67 -17.57
N ILE A 96 9.71 -7.55 -17.73
CA ILE A 96 8.89 -6.92 -16.70
C ILE A 96 7.43 -6.98 -17.15
N TYR A 97 6.62 -7.71 -16.36
CA TYR A 97 5.18 -7.82 -16.52
C TYR A 97 4.50 -7.07 -15.36
N ILE A 98 3.96 -5.89 -15.65
CA ILE A 98 3.20 -5.09 -14.68
C ILE A 98 1.72 -5.36 -14.92
N LYS A 99 0.99 -5.70 -13.86
CA LYS A 99 -0.46 -5.86 -13.88
C LYS A 99 -1.08 -4.94 -12.85
N GLU A 100 -2.14 -4.24 -13.23
CA GLU A 100 -2.91 -3.43 -12.30
C GLU A 100 -3.56 -4.32 -11.22
N PRO A 101 -3.47 -3.94 -9.94
CA PRO A 101 -4.15 -4.66 -8.88
C PRO A 101 -5.67 -4.59 -9.09
N LYS A 102 -6.36 -5.74 -9.10
CA LYS A 102 -7.83 -5.80 -9.22
C LYS A 102 -8.57 -5.22 -8.02
N ILE A 103 -7.87 -4.92 -6.92
CA ILE A 103 -8.45 -4.45 -5.66
C ILE A 103 -8.04 -3.00 -5.42
N SER A 104 -9.03 -2.12 -5.35
CA SER A 104 -8.85 -0.76 -4.83
C SER A 104 -8.67 -0.86 -3.31
N ILE A 105 -7.45 -0.60 -2.83
CA ILE A 105 -7.14 -0.62 -1.40
C ILE A 105 -7.52 0.75 -0.84
N ALA A 106 -8.73 0.87 -0.29
CA ALA A 106 -9.10 2.04 0.48
C ALA A 106 -8.41 1.95 1.86
N ALA A 107 -7.34 2.72 2.05
CA ALA A 107 -6.76 2.92 3.37
C ALA A 107 -7.71 3.83 4.17
N ILE A 108 -8.52 3.24 5.06
CA ILE A 108 -9.39 4.02 5.95
C ILE A 108 -8.57 4.34 7.21
N PRO A 109 -8.26 5.61 7.50
CA PRO A 109 -7.57 5.97 8.72
C PRO A 109 -8.47 5.65 9.93
N VAL A 110 -8.11 4.64 10.71
CA VAL A 110 -8.75 4.37 12.00
C VAL A 110 -8.13 5.32 13.02
N THR A 111 -8.86 6.38 13.39
CA THR A 111 -8.41 7.30 14.43
C THR A 111 -8.30 6.56 15.76
N ASN A 112 -7.17 6.69 16.44
CA ASN A 112 -6.95 6.14 17.77
C ASN A 112 -7.94 6.78 18.75
N SER A 113 -8.95 6.01 19.17
CA SER A 113 -10.04 6.45 20.06
C SER A 113 -9.60 6.70 21.50
N LYS A 114 -8.34 6.40 21.87
CA LYS A 114 -7.87 6.54 23.27
C LYS A 114 -7.90 7.96 23.83
N ASN A 115 -8.04 9.00 22.98
CA ASN A 115 -8.13 10.40 23.40
C ASN A 115 -9.37 11.11 22.84
N MET A 116 -10.51 10.40 22.70
CA MET A 116 -11.77 11.02 22.26
C MET A 116 -12.30 12.08 23.24
N ASP A 117 -11.91 12.04 24.51
CA ASP A 117 -12.31 13.00 25.54
C ASP A 117 -11.87 14.44 25.21
N ASN A 118 -10.76 14.60 24.47
CA ASN A 118 -10.26 15.92 24.06
C ASN A 118 -10.90 16.45 22.77
N LYS A 119 -11.62 15.62 21.99
CA LYS A 119 -12.28 16.04 20.74
C LYS A 119 -13.62 16.70 21.01
N TYR A 120 -14.24 16.38 22.14
CA TYR A 120 -15.47 16.98 22.66
C TYR A 120 -15.17 17.86 23.88
N LYS A 121 -14.11 18.68 23.81
CA LYS A 121 -13.92 19.72 24.82
C LYS A 121 -15.14 20.63 24.81
N PHE A 122 -15.90 20.53 25.88
CA PHE A 122 -17.11 21.29 26.11
C PHE A 122 -16.85 22.78 25.95
N ASN A 123 -17.63 23.43 25.09
CA ASN A 123 -17.62 24.89 25.00
C ASN A 123 -18.24 25.42 26.29
N PHE A 124 -17.44 26.08 27.14
CA PHE A 124 -17.89 26.65 28.42
C PHE A 124 -19.22 27.41 28.30
N PHE A 125 -19.40 28.18 27.22
CA PHE A 125 -20.64 28.93 26.96
C PHE A 125 -21.83 28.04 26.57
N TYR A 126 -21.60 26.91 25.92
CA TYR A 126 -22.64 25.94 25.58
C TYR A 126 -23.13 25.22 26.84
N ASP A 127 -22.22 24.81 27.71
CA ASP A 127 -22.56 24.17 28.99
C ASP A 127 -23.23 25.15 29.94
N LEU A 128 -22.76 26.41 29.99
CA LEU A 128 -23.40 27.44 30.78
C LEU A 128 -24.84 27.69 30.33
N LYS A 129 -25.09 27.73 29.01
CA LYS A 129 -26.44 27.88 28.45
C LYS A 129 -27.30 26.67 28.80
N ASN A 130 -26.79 25.46 28.62
CA ASN A 130 -27.54 24.24 28.92
C ASN A 130 -27.85 24.13 30.41
N ALA A 131 -26.91 24.43 31.30
CA ALA A 131 -27.12 24.48 32.74
C ALA A 131 -28.20 25.49 33.13
N PHE A 132 -28.28 26.63 32.44
CA PHE A 132 -29.33 27.63 32.66
C PHE A 132 -30.71 27.11 32.26
N VAL A 133 -30.79 26.43 31.11
CA VAL A 133 -32.02 25.82 30.59
C VAL A 133 -32.47 24.67 31.50
N GLU A 134 -31.57 23.79 31.90
CA GLU A 134 -31.86 22.69 32.82
C GLU A 134 -32.28 23.20 34.21
N GLY A 135 -31.62 24.24 34.72
CA GLY A 135 -32.03 24.91 35.96
C GLY A 135 -33.44 25.51 35.88
N PHE A 136 -33.80 26.11 34.74
CA PHE A 136 -35.15 26.61 34.50
C PHE A 136 -36.18 25.48 34.45
N TYR A 137 -35.88 24.36 33.79
CA TYR A 137 -36.77 23.19 33.79
C TYR A 137 -36.98 22.61 35.20
N LEU A 138 -35.97 22.66 36.06
CA LEU A 138 -36.10 22.22 37.46
C LEU A 138 -37.09 23.10 38.22
N ILE A 139 -37.01 24.43 38.05
CA ILE A 139 -37.94 25.40 38.64
C ILE A 139 -39.36 25.22 38.08
N GLN A 140 -39.48 25.00 36.76
CA GLN A 140 -40.76 24.69 36.12
C GLN A 140 -41.35 23.40 36.72
N LYS A 141 -40.56 22.35 36.88
CA LYS A 141 -40.99 21.06 37.42
C LYS A 141 -41.43 21.17 38.88
N LEU A 142 -40.73 21.96 39.70
CA LEU A 142 -41.15 22.27 41.07
C LEU A 142 -42.49 23.02 41.09
N THR A 143 -42.65 24.03 40.22
CA THR A 143 -43.87 24.83 40.13
C THR A 143 -45.06 23.99 39.67
N VAL A 144 -44.87 23.17 38.63
CA VAL A 144 -45.89 22.23 38.14
C VAL A 144 -46.19 21.17 39.21
N GLY A 145 -45.21 20.71 39.97
CA GLY A 145 -45.44 19.80 41.10
C GLY A 145 -46.34 20.40 42.18
N LEU A 146 -46.16 21.68 42.52
CA LEU A 146 -47.03 22.39 43.46
C LEU A 146 -48.45 22.55 42.94
N VAL A 147 -48.62 22.92 41.67
CA VAL A 147 -49.95 23.08 41.05
C VAL A 147 -50.63 21.73 40.85
N SER A 148 -49.89 20.69 40.42
CA SER A 148 -50.41 19.35 40.20
C SER A 148 -50.88 18.68 41.49
N ASN A 149 -50.26 19.00 42.63
CA ASN A 149 -50.63 18.45 43.93
C ASN A 149 -51.81 19.17 44.61
N TRP A 150 -52.61 19.95 43.86
CA TRP A 150 -53.83 20.61 44.36
C TRP A 150 -54.82 19.68 45.10
N PRO A 151 -54.97 18.37 44.80
CA PRO A 151 -55.90 17.52 45.54
C PRO A 151 -55.46 17.31 47.00
N LEU A 152 -54.15 17.29 47.27
CA LEU A 152 -53.62 17.18 48.63
C LEU A 152 -53.91 18.44 49.45
N ILE A 153 -53.83 19.62 48.82
CA ILE A 153 -54.18 20.89 49.45
C ILE A 153 -55.68 20.95 49.75
N LEU A 154 -56.54 20.48 48.83
CA LEU A 154 -57.98 20.41 49.07
C LEU A 154 -58.34 19.42 50.19
N ILE A 155 -57.75 18.23 50.21
CA ILE A 155 -58.00 17.25 51.27
C ILE A 155 -57.56 17.83 52.63
N GLY A 156 -56.38 18.46 52.69
CA GLY A 156 -55.91 19.17 53.89
C GLY A 156 -56.88 20.26 54.35
N GLY A 157 -57.41 21.05 53.42
CA GLY A 157 -58.42 22.08 53.70
C GLY A 157 -59.74 21.52 54.25
N VAL A 158 -60.23 20.42 53.65
CA VAL A 158 -61.47 19.75 54.11
C VAL A 158 -61.28 19.16 55.50
N VAL A 159 -60.16 18.48 55.76
CA VAL A 159 -59.84 17.93 57.09
C VAL A 159 -59.76 19.06 58.12
N PHE A 160 -59.06 20.16 57.81
CA PHE A 160 -58.99 21.32 58.71
C PHE A 160 -60.35 21.95 58.99
N TRP A 161 -61.21 22.07 57.97
CA TRP A 161 -62.57 22.61 58.13
C TRP A 161 -63.44 21.72 59.03
N ILE A 162 -63.38 20.39 58.88
CA ILE A 162 -64.08 19.43 59.74
C ILE A 162 -63.57 19.55 61.19
N PHE A 163 -62.24 19.63 61.39
CA PHE A 163 -61.66 19.82 62.72
C PHE A 163 -62.11 21.14 63.37
N ARG A 164 -62.21 22.22 62.60
CA ARG A 164 -62.71 23.52 63.08
C ARG A 164 -64.20 23.48 63.42
N LYS A 165 -65.03 22.81 62.61
CA LYS A 165 -66.47 22.62 62.89
C LYS A 165 -66.71 21.78 64.15
N ARG A 166 -65.92 20.74 64.40
CA ARG A 166 -66.02 19.95 65.64
C ARG A 166 -65.72 20.78 66.89
N LYS A 167 -64.76 21.72 66.83
CA LYS A 167 -64.50 22.66 67.94
C LYS A 167 -65.63 23.69 68.14
N SER A 168 -66.37 24.03 67.08
CA SER A 168 -67.54 24.92 67.16
C SER A 168 -68.75 24.24 67.83
N LEU A 169 -68.96 22.94 67.59
CA LEU A 169 -70.10 22.20 68.15
C LEU A 169 -69.89 21.81 69.62
N VAL A 170 -68.64 21.63 70.06
CA VAL A 170 -68.30 21.40 71.49
C VAL A 170 -68.49 22.65 72.36
N LYS A 171 -68.54 23.86 71.78
CA LYS A 171 -68.86 25.10 72.50
C LYS A 171 -70.36 25.43 72.60
N LEU A 172 -71.23 24.70 71.91
CA LEU A 172 -72.69 24.86 71.95
C LEU A 172 -73.38 23.74 72.77
N ALA A 173 -72.61 22.81 73.33
CA ALA A 173 -73.07 21.75 74.22
C ALA A 173 -72.40 21.83 75.61
N LYS A 174 -72.07 23.05 76.06
CA LYS A 174 -71.66 23.36 77.44
C LYS A 174 -72.42 24.57 77.94
#